data_AF-A0A1G0LUL2-F1
#
_entry.id   AF-A0A1G0LUL2-F1
#
_cell.length_a   1.000
_cell.length_b   1.000
_cell.length_c   1.000
_cell.angle_alpha   90.00
_cell.angle_beta   90.00
_cell.angle_gamma   90.00
#
_symmetry.space_group_name_H-M   'P 1'
#
loop_
_entity.id
_entity.type
_entity.pdbx_description
1 polymer ?
#
loop_
_entity_poly.entity_id
_entity_poly.type
_entity_poly.pdbx_seq_one_letter_code
_entity_poly.pdbx_strand_id
1 'polypeptide(L)'
;MGETRRIPVRQEDVWTFTQRNLSLWDILDFFPPDAIGPRGPKDPPPPYEVKPVTIQTDLGFSFETDIQYGTWMFRPRAATQPEMMKWCRECRLEAGDVLVFEKLDEQRYRLWLEKAGAPRPG
;
A
#
# COMPACT_ATOMS: atom_id res chain seq x y z
N MET A 1 -3.16 18.53 -8.94
CA MET A 1 -2.53 17.48 -8.12
C MET A 1 -3.65 16.62 -7.56
N GLY A 2 -3.53 15.30 -7.68
CA GLY A 2 -4.49 14.38 -7.05
C GLY A 2 -4.41 14.44 -5.53
N GLU A 3 -5.42 13.89 -4.85
CA GLU A 3 -5.36 13.72 -3.39
C GLU A 3 -4.18 12.78 -3.05
N THR A 4 -3.40 13.14 -2.02
CA THR A 4 -2.26 12.32 -1.58
C THR A 4 -2.36 11.95 -0.11
N ARG A 5 -1.91 10.75 0.22
CA ARG A 5 -1.74 10.28 1.61
C ARG A 5 -0.32 9.76 1.81
N ARG A 6 0.16 9.91 3.03
CA ARG A 6 1.58 9.80 3.35
C ARG A 6 1.73 8.92 4.59
N ILE A 7 2.60 7.93 4.51
CA ILE A 7 2.95 7.07 5.64
C ILE A 7 4.42 7.32 5.97
N PRO A 8 4.72 7.99 7.10
CA PRO A 8 6.11 8.17 7.53
C PRO A 8 6.71 6.83 7.97
N VAL A 9 7.95 6.58 7.60
CA VAL A 9 8.69 5.36 7.95
C VAL A 9 9.42 5.58 9.27
N ARG A 10 9.00 4.90 10.32
CA ARG A 10 9.71 4.88 11.61
C ARG A 10 10.77 3.79 11.63
N GLN A 11 11.62 3.80 12.65
CA GLN A 11 12.72 2.83 12.77
C GLN A 11 12.18 1.39 12.84
N GLU A 12 11.09 1.18 13.56
CA GLU A 12 10.40 -0.10 13.70
C GLU A 12 9.68 -0.57 12.41
N ASP A 13 9.37 0.37 11.51
CA ASP A 13 8.64 0.09 10.29
C ASP A 13 9.53 -0.50 9.21
N VAL A 14 10.82 -0.17 9.17
CA VAL A 14 11.76 -0.63 8.13
C VAL A 14 11.76 -2.16 8.03
N TRP A 15 11.88 -2.86 9.16
CA TRP A 15 11.84 -4.32 9.18
C TRP A 15 10.41 -4.84 8.88
N THR A 16 9.39 -4.20 9.45
CA THR A 16 7.99 -4.62 9.29
C THR A 16 7.54 -4.53 7.83
N PHE A 17 7.78 -3.41 7.16
CA PHE A 17 7.34 -3.18 5.79
C PHE A 17 8.09 -4.08 4.79
N THR A 18 9.33 -4.45 5.10
CA THR A 18 10.14 -5.33 4.24
C THR A 18 9.94 -6.82 4.52
N GLN A 19 9.46 -7.21 5.70
CA GLN A 19 9.34 -8.63 6.10
C GLN A 19 7.92 -9.12 6.41
N ARG A 20 7.01 -8.22 6.82
CA ARG A 20 5.65 -8.57 7.27
C ARG A 20 4.52 -7.92 6.49
N ASN A 21 4.80 -6.87 5.71
CA ASN A 21 3.88 -6.03 4.93
C ASN A 21 3.52 -4.70 5.62
N LEU A 22 3.02 -3.76 4.82
CA LEU A 22 2.61 -2.41 5.23
C LEU A 22 1.19 -2.42 5.80
N SER A 23 1.00 -1.85 6.98
CA SER A 23 -0.33 -1.52 7.50
C SER A 23 -0.87 -0.26 6.83
N LEU A 24 -2.11 -0.31 6.35
CA LEU A 24 -2.83 0.81 5.72
C LEU A 24 -3.82 1.46 6.68
N TRP A 25 -3.86 1.06 7.95
CA TRP A 25 -4.84 1.52 8.93
C TRP A 25 -4.98 3.05 8.98
N ASP A 26 -3.86 3.77 8.96
CA ASP A 26 -3.82 5.24 9.07
C ASP A 26 -4.31 5.96 7.80
N ILE A 27 -4.47 5.24 6.69
CA ILE A 27 -4.90 5.79 5.40
C ILE A 27 -6.05 4.98 4.78
N LEU A 28 -6.75 4.17 5.58
CA LEU A 28 -7.76 3.26 5.06
C LEU A 28 -8.93 4.01 4.39
N ASP A 29 -9.26 5.19 4.90
CA ASP A 29 -10.29 6.11 4.37
C ASP A 29 -9.97 6.63 2.95
N PHE A 30 -8.72 6.47 2.51
CA PHE A 30 -8.25 6.91 1.19
C PHE A 30 -8.59 5.92 0.06
N PHE A 31 -8.78 4.65 0.41
CA PHE A 31 -9.14 3.60 -0.52
C PHE A 31 -10.66 3.45 -0.59
N PRO A 32 -11.23 3.09 -1.75
CA PRO A 32 -12.66 2.88 -1.85
C PRO A 32 -13.06 1.70 -0.96
N PRO A 33 -14.23 1.77 -0.31
CA PRO A 33 -14.66 0.74 0.64
C PRO A 33 -14.85 -0.62 -0.03
N ASP A 34 -15.16 -0.65 -1.32
CA ASP A 34 -15.29 -1.88 -2.10
C ASP A 34 -13.94 -2.54 -2.44
N ALA A 35 -12.81 -1.90 -2.15
CA ALA A 35 -11.50 -2.55 -2.20
C ALA A 35 -11.20 -3.43 -0.98
N ILE A 36 -12.07 -3.44 0.04
CA ILE A 36 -11.86 -4.22 1.25
C ILE A 36 -12.47 -5.62 1.06
N GLY A 37 -11.60 -6.63 0.99
CA GLY A 37 -11.98 -8.04 0.86
C GLY A 37 -12.08 -8.77 2.20
N PRO A 38 -12.64 -10.00 2.20
CA PRO A 38 -12.78 -10.79 3.42
C PRO A 38 -11.42 -11.15 4.03
N ARG A 39 -11.39 -11.36 5.35
CA ARG A 39 -10.16 -11.72 6.07
C ARG A 39 -9.51 -12.99 5.51
N GLY A 40 -10.30 -13.99 5.14
CA GLY A 40 -9.81 -15.23 4.58
C GLY A 40 -10.86 -15.91 3.69
N PRO A 41 -10.49 -16.99 2.99
CA PRO A 41 -11.39 -17.69 2.06
C PRO A 41 -12.56 -18.40 2.76
N LYS A 42 -12.50 -18.56 4.09
CA LYS A 42 -13.54 -19.20 4.91
C LYS A 42 -14.46 -18.20 5.61
N ASP A 43 -14.11 -16.91 5.57
CA ASP A 43 -14.93 -15.86 6.14
C ASP A 43 -16.08 -15.52 5.19
N PRO A 44 -17.26 -15.12 5.71
CA PRO A 44 -18.36 -14.71 4.86
C PRO A 44 -17.91 -13.56 3.94
N PRO A 45 -18.31 -13.59 2.66
CA PRO A 45 -18.01 -12.48 1.75
C PRO A 45 -18.68 -11.19 2.27
N PRO A 46 -18.07 -10.02 2.02
CA PRO A 46 -18.74 -8.75 2.25
C PRO A 46 -20.08 -8.67 1.51
N PRO A 47 -21.02 -7.81 1.94
CA PRO A 47 -22.31 -7.63 1.27
C PRO A 47 -22.20 -6.96 -0.12
N TYR A 48 -20.98 -6.63 -0.55
CA TYR A 48 -20.64 -6.01 -1.82
C TYR A 48 -19.58 -6.82 -2.56
N GLU A 49 -19.51 -6.63 -3.88
CA GLU A 49 -18.44 -7.18 -4.70
C GLU A 49 -17.12 -6.46 -4.41
N VAL A 50 -16.05 -7.24 -4.17
CA VAL A 50 -14.73 -6.69 -3.90
C VAL A 50 -14.09 -6.24 -5.22
N LYS A 51 -13.77 -4.96 -5.33
CA LYS A 51 -13.10 -4.36 -6.49
C LYS A 51 -11.63 -4.06 -6.19
N PRO A 52 -10.68 -4.83 -6.74
CA PRO A 52 -9.26 -4.61 -6.50
C PRO A 52 -8.79 -3.22 -6.97
N VAL A 53 -7.84 -2.64 -6.25
CA VAL A 53 -7.12 -1.43 -6.67
C VAL A 53 -5.86 -1.78 -7.45
N THR A 54 -5.49 -0.90 -8.37
CA THR A 54 -4.20 -0.94 -9.07
C THR A 54 -3.24 0.06 -8.45
N ILE A 55 -2.08 -0.40 -8.02
CA ILE A 55 -0.98 0.42 -7.52
C ILE A 55 0.10 0.50 -8.59
N GLN A 56 0.42 1.72 -9.05
CA GLN A 56 1.51 2.01 -9.98
C GLN A 56 2.72 2.50 -9.20
N THR A 57 3.85 1.79 -9.28
CA THR A 57 5.06 2.14 -8.53
C THR A 57 6.00 3.02 -9.34
N ASP A 58 6.77 3.85 -8.65
CA ASP A 58 7.93 4.57 -9.18
C ASP A 58 9.07 3.66 -9.71
N LEU A 59 9.07 2.39 -9.33
CA LEU A 59 9.99 1.36 -9.84
C LEU A 59 9.59 0.78 -11.20
N GLY A 60 8.52 1.30 -11.83
CA GLY A 60 8.13 0.95 -13.20
C GLY A 60 7.29 -0.32 -13.34
N PHE A 61 6.82 -0.89 -12.23
CA PHE A 61 5.81 -1.97 -12.25
C PHE A 61 4.51 -1.54 -11.58
N SER A 62 3.44 -2.26 -11.87
CA SER A 62 2.15 -2.10 -11.23
C SER A 62 1.61 -3.43 -10.75
N PHE A 63 0.78 -3.41 -9.71
CA PHE A 63 0.13 -4.61 -9.20
C PHE A 63 -1.33 -4.33 -8.82
N GLU A 64 -2.15 -5.36 -8.95
CA GLU A 64 -3.56 -5.32 -8.60
C GLU A 64 -3.76 -6.07 -7.26
N THR A 65 -4.46 -5.45 -6.32
CA THR A 65 -4.65 -6.01 -4.98
C THR A 65 -5.92 -5.49 -4.31
N ASP A 66 -6.44 -6.22 -3.33
CA ASP A 66 -7.49 -5.78 -2.42
C ASP A 66 -6.90 -5.58 -1.00
N ILE A 67 -7.65 -4.94 -0.12
CA ILE A 67 -7.26 -4.75 1.28
C ILE A 67 -7.90 -5.85 2.12
N GLN A 68 -7.09 -6.61 2.84
CA GLN A 68 -7.59 -7.71 3.67
C GLN A 68 -8.23 -7.18 4.95
N TYR A 69 -9.53 -7.45 5.15
CA TYR A 69 -10.25 -7.05 6.35
C TYR A 69 -9.60 -7.59 7.63
N GLY A 70 -9.48 -6.73 8.64
CA GLY A 70 -8.94 -7.05 9.97
C GLY A 70 -7.41 -7.00 10.08
N THR A 71 -6.67 -7.24 8.98
CA THR A 71 -5.21 -6.99 8.93
C THR A 71 -4.89 -5.61 8.36
N TRP A 72 -5.77 -5.08 7.50
CA TRP A 72 -5.67 -3.75 6.88
C TRP A 72 -4.39 -3.59 6.07
N MET A 73 -3.99 -4.64 5.37
CA MET A 73 -2.83 -4.67 4.49
C MET A 73 -3.28 -5.02 3.08
N PHE A 74 -2.50 -4.66 2.07
CA PHE A 74 -2.70 -5.21 0.73
C PHE A 74 -2.54 -6.72 0.76
N ARG A 75 -3.52 -7.44 0.19
CA ARG A 75 -3.53 -8.89 0.17
C ARG A 75 -2.33 -9.37 -0.66
N PRO A 76 -1.45 -10.20 -0.09
CA PRO A 76 -0.37 -10.81 -0.86
C PRO A 76 -0.97 -11.79 -1.87
N ARG A 77 -0.81 -11.52 -3.17
CA ARG A 77 -1.23 -12.47 -4.23
C ARG A 77 -0.14 -13.49 -4.54
N ALA A 78 1.13 -13.13 -4.33
CA ALA A 78 2.27 -14.05 -4.41
C ALA A 78 2.72 -14.53 -3.02
N ALA A 79 2.91 -15.85 -2.88
CA ALA A 79 3.27 -16.48 -1.61
C ALA A 79 4.69 -16.18 -1.12
N THR A 80 5.64 -15.94 -2.03
CA THR A 80 7.07 -15.80 -1.71
C THR A 80 7.56 -14.35 -1.70
N GLN A 81 6.93 -13.48 -2.49
CA GLN A 81 7.28 -12.06 -2.57
C GLN A 81 6.03 -11.21 -2.86
N PRO A 82 5.29 -10.81 -1.82
CA PRO A 82 4.22 -9.83 -1.96
C PRO A 82 4.73 -8.54 -2.60
N GLU A 83 3.95 -7.97 -3.51
CA GLU A 83 4.36 -6.89 -4.40
C GLU A 83 4.71 -5.62 -3.62
N MET A 84 3.94 -5.31 -2.57
CA MET A 84 4.24 -4.21 -1.65
C MET A 84 5.57 -4.42 -0.91
N MET A 85 5.82 -5.63 -0.40
CA MET A 85 7.09 -5.95 0.26
C MET A 85 8.28 -5.93 -0.71
N LYS A 86 8.08 -6.39 -1.94
CA LYS A 86 9.08 -6.29 -3.01
C LYS A 86 9.43 -4.83 -3.26
N TRP A 87 8.43 -3.97 -3.46
CA TRP A 87 8.62 -2.53 -3.63
C TRP A 87 9.41 -1.91 -2.46
N CYS A 88 9.00 -2.20 -1.22
CA CYS A 88 9.68 -1.76 0.00
C CYS A 88 11.17 -2.13 0.04
N ARG A 89 11.52 -3.36 -0.37
CA ARG A 89 12.91 -3.85 -0.40
C ARG A 89 13.72 -3.16 -1.51
N GLU A 90 13.15 -3.04 -2.69
CA GLU A 90 13.82 -2.44 -3.85
C GLU A 90 14.05 -0.93 -3.67
N CYS A 91 13.14 -0.23 -2.98
CA CYS A 91 13.30 1.18 -2.62
C CYS A 91 14.35 1.44 -1.52
N ARG A 92 14.88 0.38 -0.88
CA ARG A 92 15.82 0.45 0.24
C ARG A 92 15.30 1.42 1.32
N LEU A 93 14.15 1.08 1.90
CA LEU A 93 13.50 1.90 2.94
C LEU A 93 14.44 2.20 4.10
N GLU A 94 14.50 3.46 4.48
CA GLU A 94 15.22 3.96 5.65
C GLU A 94 14.25 4.70 6.58
N ALA A 95 14.60 4.78 7.86
CA ALA A 95 13.82 5.56 8.80
C ALA A 95 13.87 7.05 8.42
N GLY A 96 12.72 7.71 8.46
CA GLY A 96 12.55 9.10 8.01
C GLY A 96 12.13 9.24 6.55
N ASP A 97 12.13 8.16 5.77
CA ASP A 97 11.49 8.14 4.45
C ASP A 97 9.96 8.29 4.60
N VAL A 98 9.29 8.66 3.50
CA VAL A 98 7.83 8.77 3.46
C VAL A 98 7.31 8.02 2.24
N LEU A 99 6.44 7.03 2.46
CA LEU A 99 5.67 6.41 1.39
C LEU A 99 4.55 7.36 1.01
N VAL A 100 4.40 7.65 -0.28
CA VAL A 100 3.37 8.54 -0.78
C VAL A 100 2.46 7.80 -1.74
N PHE A 101 1.17 7.83 -1.43
CA PHE A 101 0.11 7.37 -2.30
C PHE A 101 -0.60 8.58 -2.92
N GLU A 102 -0.72 8.63 -4.24
CA GLU A 102 -1.54 9.59 -4.98
C GLU A 102 -2.72 8.88 -5.60
N LYS A 103 -3.91 9.45 -5.45
CA LYS A 103 -5.11 8.99 -6.14
C LYS A 103 -5.09 9.49 -7.57
N LEU A 104 -4.99 8.57 -8.52
CA LEU A 104 -5.07 8.86 -9.95
C LEU A 104 -6.50 8.75 -10.46
N ASP A 105 -7.26 7.79 -9.92
CA ASP A 105 -8.66 7.49 -10.24
C ASP A 105 -9.33 6.79 -9.03
N GLU A 106 -10.58 6.37 -9.15
CA GLU A 106 -11.32 5.66 -8.09
C GLU A 106 -10.60 4.39 -7.61
N GLN A 107 -10.14 3.56 -8.55
CA GLN A 107 -9.45 2.29 -8.27
C GLN A 107 -7.95 2.30 -8.62
N ARG A 108 -7.38 3.46 -8.95
CA ARG A 108 -5.98 3.57 -9.44
C ARG A 108 -5.18 4.56 -8.61
N TYR A 109 -4.03 4.11 -8.15
CA TYR A 109 -3.15 4.87 -7.28
C TYR A 109 -1.71 4.82 -7.79
N ARG A 110 -0.96 5.89 -7.55
CA ARG A 110 0.50 5.90 -7.68
C ARG A 110 1.14 5.78 -6.32
N LEU A 111 2.22 5.02 -6.23
CA LEU A 111 3.05 4.84 -5.05
C LEU A 111 4.48 5.23 -5.38
N TRP A 112 5.07 6.12 -4.59
CA TRP A 112 6.50 6.44 -4.65
C TRP A 112 7.08 6.68 -3.26
N LEU A 113 8.40 6.68 -3.19
CA LEU A 113 9.13 6.96 -1.96
C LEU A 113 9.72 8.36 -2.00
N GLU A 114 9.43 9.16 -0.98
CA GLU A 114 10.18 10.39 -0.70
C GLU A 114 11.27 10.09 0.32
N LYS A 115 12.53 10.30 -0.07
CA LYS A 115 13.69 10.04 0.79
C LYS A 115 13.84 11.07 1.89
N ALA A 116 14.30 10.62 3.06
CA ALA A 116 14.71 11.49 4.15
C ALA A 116 15.73 12.52 3.63
N GLY A 117 15.37 13.81 3.65
CA GLY A 117 16.23 14.90 3.17
C GLY A 117 16.07 15.28 1.69
N ALA A 118 15.15 14.66 0.94
CA ALA A 118 14.78 15.16 -0.37
C ALA A 118 14.05 16.52 -0.25
N PRO A 119 14.39 17.54 -1.08
CA PRO A 119 13.66 18.80 -1.07
C PRO A 119 12.20 18.53 -1.45
N ARG A 120 11.26 18.98 -0.60
CA ARG A 120 9.83 18.93 -0.94
C ARG A 120 9.64 19.71 -2.23
N PRO A 121 9.00 19.14 -3.28
CA PRO A 121 8.58 19.95 -4.40
C PRO A 121 7.57 20.96 -3.87
N GLY A 122 7.96 22.24 -3.91
CA GLY A 122 7.11 23.39 -3.58
C GLY A 122 6.09 23.68 -4.67
#